data_AF-A0A832Q1R0-F1
#
_entry.id   AF-A0A832Q1R0-F1
#
_cell.length_a   1.000
_cell.length_b   1.000
_cell.length_c   1.000
_cell.angle_alpha   90.00
_cell.angle_beta   90.00
_cell.angle_gamma   90.00
#
_symmetry.space_group_name_H-M   'P 1'
#
loop_
_entity.id
_entity.type
_entity.pdbx_description
1 polymer ?
#
loop_
_entity_poly.entity_id
_entity_poly.type
_entity_poly.pdbx_seq_one_letter_code
_entity_poly.pdbx_strand_id
1 'polypeptide(L)'
;MHYVVKAFRTNIVEGRFTSLIVSIIVVVMRVMLFTICGLPKLSFQDSSYLWQHISFFFSKPEVSFIASTSSVFIIAWIINTLNNRFSLIRIRSNLPFVFPLFFLSLHHYFLIMTSDYIAIIFLLLSFFPLLKSYQKPDSYLYSFRSSILIATASLFQVYAIILIPLIWRGERLMRGPQVRSLLSSLFGAVLVYISVFSIYFILDDTKGFLLPYNTLIDISIP
;
A
#
# COMPACT_ATOMS: atom_id res chain seq x y z
N MET A 1 -33.41 25.87 -17.55
CA MET A 1 -32.61 24.68 -17.95
C MET A 1 -33.34 23.43 -17.48
N HIS A 2 -33.78 22.57 -18.40
CA HIS A 2 -34.54 21.34 -18.09
C HIS A 2 -33.76 20.44 -17.12
N TYR A 3 -34.47 19.86 -16.15
CA TYR A 3 -33.93 18.93 -15.15
C TYR A 3 -33.06 17.82 -15.79
N VAL A 4 -33.48 17.33 -16.96
CA VAL A 4 -32.77 16.31 -17.74
C VAL A 4 -31.37 16.77 -18.18
N VAL A 5 -31.22 18.02 -18.63
CA VAL A 5 -29.93 18.57 -19.07
C VAL A 5 -28.98 18.79 -17.88
N LYS A 6 -29.53 19.21 -16.73
CA LYS A 6 -28.75 19.36 -15.50
C LYS A 6 -28.29 18.00 -14.98
N ALA A 7 -29.17 17.00 -14.95
CA ALA A 7 -28.86 15.63 -14.55
C ALA A 7 -27.83 14.98 -15.49
N PHE A 8 -27.96 15.17 -16.82
CA PHE A 8 -26.99 14.66 -17.78
C PHE A 8 -25.60 15.31 -17.60
N ARG A 9 -25.55 16.62 -17.39
CA ARG A 9 -24.29 17.33 -17.13
C ARG A 9 -23.66 16.88 -15.82
N THR A 10 -24.41 16.77 -14.74
CA THR A 10 -23.86 16.33 -13.43
C THR A 10 -23.54 14.84 -13.38
N ASN A 11 -24.22 14.00 -14.16
CA ASN A 11 -23.99 12.55 -14.11
C ASN A 11 -22.95 12.07 -15.12
N ILE A 12 -22.96 12.62 -16.33
CA ILE A 12 -22.09 12.22 -17.44
C ILE A 12 -20.90 13.17 -17.60
N VAL A 13 -21.11 14.49 -17.52
CA VAL A 13 -20.03 15.49 -17.71
C VAL A 13 -19.18 15.65 -16.45
N GLU A 14 -19.75 15.55 -15.24
CA GLU A 14 -18.99 15.55 -13.98
C GLU A 14 -18.48 14.15 -13.58
N GLY A 15 -18.77 13.11 -14.37
CA GLY A 15 -18.16 11.78 -14.25
C GLY A 15 -18.48 11.01 -12.95
N ARG A 16 -19.55 11.38 -12.23
CA ARG A 16 -19.87 10.80 -10.92
C ARG A 16 -20.11 9.28 -10.96
N PHE A 17 -20.62 8.76 -12.07
CA PHE A 17 -20.81 7.32 -12.30
C PHE A 17 -19.58 6.61 -12.90
N THR A 18 -18.58 7.35 -13.36
CA THR A 18 -17.39 6.75 -14.02
C THR A 18 -16.67 5.78 -13.09
N SER A 19 -16.56 6.10 -11.79
CA SER A 19 -15.96 5.21 -10.79
C SER A 19 -16.72 3.90 -10.63
N LEU A 20 -18.06 3.94 -10.63
CA LEU A 20 -18.91 2.75 -10.51
C LEU A 20 -18.84 1.89 -11.78
N ILE A 21 -18.96 2.51 -12.96
CA ILE A 21 -18.88 1.80 -14.24
C ILE A 21 -17.52 1.10 -14.37
N VAL A 22 -16.42 1.81 -14.08
CA VAL A 22 -15.07 1.23 -14.10
C VAL A 22 -14.95 0.08 -13.10
N SER A 23 -15.50 0.21 -11.89
CA SER A 23 -15.45 -0.88 -10.91
C SER A 23 -16.10 -2.17 -11.41
N ILE A 24 -17.27 -2.05 -12.06
CA ILE A 24 -17.98 -3.20 -12.64
C ILE A 24 -17.15 -3.81 -13.78
N ILE A 25 -16.65 -2.98 -14.69
CA ILE A 25 -15.80 -3.44 -15.80
C ILE A 25 -14.57 -4.18 -15.28
N VAL A 26 -13.89 -3.65 -14.28
CA VAL A 26 -12.69 -4.26 -13.70
C VAL A 26 -13.01 -5.59 -13.01
N VAL A 27 -14.13 -5.68 -12.29
CA VAL A 27 -14.57 -6.96 -11.69
C VAL A 27 -14.84 -8.00 -12.77
N VAL A 28 -15.60 -7.65 -13.81
CA VAL A 28 -15.88 -8.55 -14.94
C VAL A 28 -14.58 -8.98 -15.62
N MET A 29 -13.67 -8.04 -15.88
CA MET A 29 -12.37 -8.32 -16.48
C MET A 29 -11.54 -9.29 -15.62
N ARG A 30 -11.45 -9.06 -14.30
CA ARG A 30 -10.72 -9.96 -13.38
C ARG A 30 -11.34 -11.35 -13.33
N VAL A 31 -12.67 -11.45 -13.30
CA VAL A 31 -13.37 -12.74 -13.32
C VAL A 31 -13.11 -13.48 -14.63
N MET A 32 -13.21 -12.79 -15.78
CA MET A 32 -12.89 -13.38 -17.09
C MET A 32 -11.44 -13.88 -17.12
N LEU A 33 -10.50 -13.07 -16.64
CA LEU A 33 -9.08 -13.40 -16.62
C LEU A 33 -8.77 -14.59 -15.70
N PHE A 34 -9.46 -14.69 -14.56
CA PHE A 34 -9.42 -15.86 -13.68
C PHE A 34 -9.96 -17.12 -14.38
N THR A 35 -11.09 -17.02 -15.09
CA THR A 35 -11.68 -18.17 -15.78
C THR A 35 -10.87 -18.65 -16.99
N ILE A 36 -10.17 -17.75 -17.69
CA ILE A 36 -9.41 -18.07 -18.91
C ILE A 36 -8.00 -18.54 -18.57
N CYS A 37 -7.27 -17.81 -17.72
CA CYS A 37 -5.86 -18.07 -17.45
C CYS A 37 -5.61 -18.84 -16.14
N GLY A 38 -6.57 -18.87 -15.21
CA GLY A 38 -6.37 -19.43 -13.87
C GLY A 38 -5.39 -18.61 -13.02
N LEU A 39 -5.07 -19.10 -11.82
CA LEU A 39 -4.04 -18.49 -10.97
C LEU A 39 -2.64 -18.91 -11.42
N PRO A 40 -1.69 -17.98 -11.56
CA PRO A 40 -0.30 -18.35 -11.72
C PRO A 40 0.18 -19.07 -10.45
N LYS A 41 0.95 -20.14 -10.64
CA LYS A 41 1.65 -20.83 -9.55
C LYS A 41 2.86 -19.98 -9.16
N LEU A 42 2.71 -19.12 -8.17
CA LEU A 42 3.87 -18.51 -7.51
C LEU A 42 4.44 -19.49 -6.50
N SER A 43 5.74 -19.76 -6.58
CA SER A 43 6.46 -20.40 -5.48
C SER A 43 6.46 -19.41 -4.32
N PHE A 44 5.77 -19.76 -3.22
CA PHE A 44 5.63 -18.99 -1.98
C PHE A 44 6.96 -18.84 -1.21
N GLN A 45 8.04 -18.55 -1.90
CA GLN A 45 9.35 -18.29 -1.32
C GLN A 45 9.50 -16.79 -1.04
N ASP A 46 8.44 -16.18 -0.52
CA ASP A 46 8.48 -14.81 -0.02
C ASP A 46 9.11 -14.88 1.37
N SER A 47 10.38 -14.46 1.43
CA SER A 47 11.17 -14.30 2.64
C SER A 47 10.65 -13.15 3.50
N SER A 48 9.36 -13.06 3.78
CA SER A 48 8.75 -11.97 4.52
C SER A 48 8.33 -12.43 5.91
N TYR A 49 8.65 -11.63 6.94
CA TYR A 49 8.42 -11.99 8.34
C TYR A 49 6.97 -12.41 8.62
N LEU A 50 6.01 -11.54 8.30
CA LEU A 50 4.60 -11.78 8.67
C LEU A 50 3.85 -12.62 7.63
N TRP A 51 4.27 -12.58 6.37
CA TRP A 51 3.54 -13.24 5.30
C TRP A 51 3.57 -14.76 5.43
N GLN A 52 4.69 -15.35 5.88
CA GLN A 52 4.81 -16.79 6.05
C GLN A 52 3.73 -17.37 6.98
N HIS A 53 3.33 -16.62 8.01
CA HIS A 53 2.30 -17.05 8.96
C HIS A 53 0.88 -16.89 8.41
N ILE A 54 0.66 -15.96 7.48
CA ILE A 54 -0.67 -15.60 6.97
C ILE A 54 -0.96 -16.29 5.62
N SER A 55 0.07 -16.66 4.86
CA SER A 55 -0.04 -17.21 3.51
C SER A 55 -0.92 -18.47 3.42
N PHE A 56 -0.95 -19.29 4.48
CA PHE A 56 -1.80 -20.48 4.57
C PHE A 56 -3.30 -20.18 4.37
N PHE A 57 -3.77 -19.01 4.80
CA PHE A 57 -5.17 -18.62 4.58
C PHE A 57 -5.52 -18.40 3.11
N PHE A 58 -4.52 -18.10 2.27
CA PHE A 58 -4.66 -17.83 0.84
C PHE A 58 -4.30 -19.02 -0.04
N SER A 59 -4.08 -20.22 0.52
CA SER A 59 -3.73 -21.41 -0.26
C SER A 59 -4.85 -21.86 -1.21
N LYS A 60 -6.12 -21.53 -0.90
CA LYS A 60 -7.25 -21.79 -1.80
C LYS A 60 -7.30 -20.73 -2.90
N PRO A 61 -7.38 -21.12 -4.20
CA PRO A 61 -7.30 -20.17 -5.32
C PRO A 61 -8.44 -19.15 -5.33
N GLU A 62 -9.65 -19.57 -4.95
CA GLU A 62 -10.82 -18.69 -4.85
C GLU A 62 -10.64 -17.63 -3.75
N VAL A 63 -10.12 -18.02 -2.59
CA VAL A 63 -9.87 -17.11 -1.46
C VAL A 63 -8.78 -16.10 -1.82
N SER A 64 -7.71 -16.56 -2.47
CA SER A 64 -6.65 -15.69 -2.98
C SER A 64 -7.18 -14.69 -4.01
N PHE A 65 -8.05 -15.11 -4.93
CA PHE A 65 -8.65 -14.23 -5.94
C PHE A 65 -9.57 -13.17 -5.32
N ILE A 66 -10.40 -13.57 -4.35
CA ILE A 66 -11.28 -12.63 -3.65
C ILE A 66 -10.45 -11.63 -2.85
N ALA A 67 -9.43 -12.11 -2.13
CA ALA A 67 -8.55 -11.28 -1.32
C ALA A 67 -7.71 -10.29 -2.14
N SER A 68 -7.16 -10.73 -3.29
CA SER A 68 -6.41 -9.84 -4.19
C SER A 68 -7.34 -8.77 -4.77
N THR A 69 -8.54 -9.16 -5.19
CA THR A 69 -9.54 -8.24 -5.71
C THR A 69 -9.95 -7.23 -4.65
N SER A 70 -10.28 -7.65 -3.43
CA SER A 70 -10.61 -6.73 -2.33
C SER A 70 -9.45 -5.79 -2.02
N SER A 71 -8.21 -6.28 -2.04
CA SER A 71 -7.02 -5.47 -1.78
C SER A 71 -6.82 -4.38 -2.84
N VAL A 72 -6.99 -4.70 -4.12
CA VAL A 72 -6.92 -3.72 -5.23
C VAL A 72 -7.97 -2.61 -5.05
N PHE A 73 -9.19 -2.96 -4.64
CA PHE A 73 -10.23 -1.99 -4.33
C PHE A 73 -9.89 -1.11 -3.12
N ILE A 74 -9.35 -1.70 -2.05
CA ILE A 74 -8.89 -0.96 -0.86
C ILE A 74 -7.78 0.01 -1.24
N ILE A 75 -6.79 -0.42 -2.02
CA ILE A 75 -5.67 0.43 -2.49
C ILE A 75 -6.19 1.62 -3.29
N ALA A 76 -7.06 1.37 -4.29
CA ALA A 76 -7.64 2.42 -5.10
C ALA A 76 -8.48 3.41 -4.28
N TRP A 77 -9.26 2.88 -3.32
CA TRP A 77 -10.04 3.70 -2.41
C TRP A 77 -9.14 4.57 -1.51
N ILE A 78 -8.08 4.01 -0.95
CA ILE A 78 -7.12 4.76 -0.13
C ILE A 78 -6.47 5.88 -0.95
N ILE A 79 -6.00 5.59 -2.16
CA ILE A 79 -5.41 6.61 -3.05
C ILE A 79 -6.41 7.74 -3.35
N ASN A 80 -7.67 7.39 -3.63
CA ASN A 80 -8.72 8.39 -3.84
C ASN A 80 -8.99 9.23 -2.59
N THR A 81 -9.02 8.62 -1.40
CA THR A 81 -9.22 9.34 -0.14
C THR A 81 -8.04 10.24 0.23
N LEU A 82 -6.80 9.82 -0.06
CA LEU A 82 -5.61 10.66 0.03
C LEU A 82 -5.73 11.89 -0.88
N ASN A 83 -6.08 11.66 -2.14
CA ASN A 83 -6.25 12.75 -3.11
C ASN A 83 -7.34 13.73 -2.67
N ASN A 84 -8.51 13.23 -2.24
CA ASN A 84 -9.63 14.08 -1.84
C ASN A 84 -9.37 14.86 -0.55
N ARG A 85 -8.62 14.29 0.39
CA ARG A 85 -8.31 14.94 1.67
C ARG A 85 -7.24 16.02 1.54
N PHE A 86 -6.19 15.76 0.77
CA PHE A 86 -5.03 16.65 0.66
C PHE A 86 -4.99 17.45 -0.65
N SER A 87 -6.00 17.27 -1.53
CA SER A 87 -6.11 17.93 -2.83
C SER A 87 -4.83 17.83 -3.67
N LEU A 88 -4.22 16.64 -3.70
CA LEU A 88 -2.95 16.40 -4.40
C LEU A 88 -3.08 16.74 -5.90
N ILE A 89 -4.14 16.26 -6.54
CA ILE A 89 -4.56 16.69 -7.86
C ILE A 89 -5.64 17.78 -7.68
N ARG A 90 -5.31 19.00 -8.10
CA ARG A 90 -6.20 20.17 -7.95
C ARG A 90 -7.48 20.09 -8.79
N ILE A 91 -7.48 19.27 -9.84
CA ILE A 91 -8.63 19.08 -10.73
C ILE A 91 -9.52 17.98 -10.16
N ARG A 92 -10.83 18.22 -10.07
CA ARG A 92 -11.80 17.18 -9.71
C ARG A 92 -11.77 16.08 -10.77
N SER A 93 -11.21 14.95 -10.40
CA SER A 93 -11.04 13.80 -11.29
C SER A 93 -11.13 12.51 -10.49
N ASN A 94 -11.77 11.50 -11.09
CA ASN A 94 -11.82 10.14 -10.56
C ASN A 94 -10.58 9.31 -10.95
N LEU A 95 -9.61 9.92 -11.64
CA LEU A 95 -8.39 9.26 -12.10
C LEU A 95 -7.61 8.56 -10.96
N PRO A 96 -7.43 9.16 -9.77
CA PRO A 96 -6.74 8.48 -8.65
C PRO A 96 -7.39 7.17 -8.21
N PHE A 97 -8.69 7.00 -8.48
CA PHE A 97 -9.39 5.74 -8.22
C PHE A 97 -9.32 4.78 -9.41
N VAL A 98 -9.57 5.29 -10.62
CA VAL A 98 -9.68 4.49 -11.85
C VAL A 98 -8.33 3.89 -12.26
N PHE A 99 -7.26 4.68 -12.19
CA PHE A 99 -5.94 4.26 -12.64
C PHE A 99 -5.40 3.02 -11.90
N PRO A 100 -5.30 3.01 -10.55
CA PRO A 100 -4.79 1.84 -9.84
C PRO A 100 -5.69 0.61 -10.00
N LEU A 101 -7.02 0.78 -10.06
CA LEU A 101 -7.95 -0.33 -10.31
C LEU A 101 -7.68 -1.01 -11.64
N PHE A 102 -7.52 -0.22 -12.70
CA PHE A 102 -7.28 -0.75 -14.04
C PHE A 102 -5.89 -1.37 -14.13
N PHE A 103 -4.86 -0.63 -13.70
CA PHE A 103 -3.46 -1.06 -13.79
C PHE A 103 -3.20 -2.37 -13.06
N LEU A 104 -3.68 -2.51 -11.81
CA LEU A 104 -3.53 -3.73 -11.01
C LEU A 104 -4.48 -4.87 -11.44
N SER A 105 -5.21 -4.71 -12.54
CA SER A 105 -6.11 -5.74 -13.06
C SER A 105 -5.75 -6.18 -14.47
N LEU A 106 -4.77 -5.53 -15.13
CA LEU A 106 -4.38 -5.84 -16.50
C LEU A 106 -3.70 -7.20 -16.67
N HIS A 107 -3.09 -7.75 -15.61
CA HIS A 107 -2.22 -8.92 -15.71
C HIS A 107 -2.65 -10.05 -14.75
N HIS A 108 -2.50 -11.30 -15.17
CA HIS A 108 -2.87 -12.49 -14.37
C HIS A 108 -2.07 -12.63 -13.08
N TYR A 109 -0.85 -12.08 -13.04
CA TYR A 109 -0.02 -12.01 -11.82
C TYR A 109 -0.65 -11.19 -10.71
N PHE A 110 -1.55 -10.26 -11.02
CA PHE A 110 -2.24 -9.49 -9.99
C PHE A 110 -3.48 -10.20 -9.42
N LEU A 111 -3.82 -11.39 -9.91
CA LEU A 111 -4.96 -12.16 -9.39
C LEU A 111 -4.62 -12.95 -8.12
N ILE A 112 -3.35 -13.24 -7.88
CA ILE A 112 -2.91 -13.93 -6.67
C ILE A 112 -2.66 -12.93 -5.55
N MET A 113 -3.01 -13.30 -4.31
CA MET A 113 -2.75 -12.50 -3.14
C MET A 113 -1.30 -12.71 -2.71
N THR A 114 -0.52 -11.63 -2.68
CA THR A 114 0.88 -11.60 -2.24
C THR A 114 1.06 -10.67 -1.04
N SER A 115 2.22 -10.76 -0.39
CA SER A 115 2.61 -9.87 0.71
C SER A 115 2.62 -8.39 0.31
N ASP A 116 2.92 -8.10 -0.96
CA ASP A 116 3.00 -6.75 -1.53
C ASP A 116 1.69 -5.98 -1.37
N TYR A 117 0.53 -6.62 -1.52
CA TYR A 117 -0.76 -5.94 -1.37
C TYR A 117 -0.94 -5.36 0.03
N ILE A 118 -0.59 -6.14 1.05
CA ILE A 118 -0.69 -5.70 2.45
C ILE A 118 0.36 -4.61 2.72
N ALA A 119 1.58 -4.79 2.22
CA ALA A 119 2.64 -3.79 2.34
C ALA A 119 2.22 -2.44 1.73
N ILE A 120 1.65 -2.46 0.52
CA ILE A 120 1.16 -1.25 -0.18
C ILE A 120 0.04 -0.58 0.62
N ILE A 121 -0.86 -1.33 1.24
CA ILE A 121 -1.93 -0.75 2.07
C ILE A 121 -1.32 0.01 3.25
N PHE A 122 -0.41 -0.61 4.02
CA PHE A 122 0.25 0.08 5.14
C PHE A 122 1.10 1.26 4.69
N LEU A 123 1.78 1.13 3.55
CA LEU A 123 2.53 2.21 2.94
C LEU A 123 1.62 3.38 2.55
N LEU A 124 0.48 3.12 1.91
CA LEU A 124 -0.49 4.17 1.58
C LEU A 124 -1.08 4.83 2.83
N LEU A 125 -1.31 4.05 3.88
CA LEU A 125 -1.76 4.58 5.17
C LEU A 125 -0.73 5.50 5.83
N SER A 126 0.58 5.26 5.64
CA SER A 126 1.64 6.12 6.20
C SER A 126 1.66 7.52 5.58
N PHE A 127 1.19 7.68 4.33
CA PHE A 127 1.09 9.00 3.71
C PHE A 127 0.07 9.92 4.41
N PHE A 128 -0.94 9.39 5.10
CA PHE A 128 -1.88 10.25 5.83
C PHE A 128 -1.23 11.04 6.97
N PRO A 129 -0.56 10.42 7.95
CA PRO A 129 0.14 11.17 8.98
C PRO A 129 1.26 12.03 8.37
N LEU A 130 1.98 11.54 7.36
CA LEU A 130 3.01 12.33 6.66
C LEU A 130 2.45 13.65 6.10
N LEU A 131 1.41 13.57 5.27
CA LEU A 131 0.79 14.76 4.67
C LEU A 131 0.02 15.59 5.70
N LYS A 132 -0.53 14.98 6.74
CA LYS A 132 -1.17 15.72 7.84
C LYS A 132 -0.16 16.48 8.69
N SER A 133 1.07 15.98 8.81
CA SER A 133 2.15 16.67 9.51
C SER A 133 2.36 18.06 8.90
N TYR A 134 2.21 18.23 7.58
CA TYR A 134 2.35 19.51 6.88
C TYR A 134 1.43 20.61 7.43
N GLN A 135 0.23 20.26 7.89
CA GLN A 135 -0.79 21.23 8.30
C GLN A 135 -0.74 21.61 9.79
N LYS A 136 0.04 20.91 10.64
CA LYS A 136 0.01 21.10 12.11
C LYS A 136 1.37 21.38 12.73
N PRO A 137 1.54 22.36 13.64
CA PRO A 137 2.86 22.73 14.16
C PRO A 137 3.61 21.56 14.84
N ASP A 138 2.90 20.69 15.56
CA ASP A 138 3.47 19.50 16.19
C ASP A 138 3.56 18.31 15.21
N SER A 139 4.62 18.29 14.41
CA SER A 139 4.91 17.27 13.38
C SER A 139 5.44 15.94 13.95
N TYR A 140 6.14 15.97 15.09
CA TYR A 140 6.92 14.84 15.60
C TYR A 140 6.08 13.56 15.78
N LEU A 141 4.85 13.69 16.29
CA LEU A 141 3.96 12.55 16.52
C LEU A 141 3.43 11.96 15.20
N TYR A 142 3.22 12.80 14.19
CA TYR A 142 2.82 12.34 12.87
C TYR A 142 3.95 11.63 12.16
N SER A 143 5.19 12.13 12.30
CA SER A 143 6.39 11.48 11.77
C SER A 143 6.61 10.09 12.39
N PHE A 144 6.45 9.98 13.71
CA PHE A 144 6.46 8.70 14.43
C PHE A 144 5.43 7.71 13.87
N ARG A 145 4.17 8.14 13.74
CA ARG A 145 3.08 7.30 13.22
C ARG A 145 3.32 6.87 11.77
N SER A 146 3.82 7.79 10.93
CA SER A 146 4.18 7.48 9.55
C SER A 146 5.27 6.41 9.48
N SER A 147 6.31 6.57 10.30
CA SER A 147 7.43 5.62 10.34
C SER A 147 7.02 4.23 10.83
N ILE A 148 6.18 4.13 11.88
CA ILE A 148 5.64 2.84 12.34
C ILE A 148 4.87 2.14 11.21
N LEU A 149 4.05 2.87 10.46
CA LEU A 149 3.27 2.29 9.36
C LEU A 149 4.17 1.75 8.23
N ILE A 150 5.33 2.35 8.00
CA ILE A 150 6.27 1.85 6.99
C ILE A 150 7.13 0.73 7.52
N ALA A 151 7.57 0.82 8.76
CA ALA A 151 8.28 -0.28 9.39
C ALA A 151 7.39 -1.53 9.45
N THR A 152 6.08 -1.37 9.74
CA THR A 152 5.11 -2.48 9.65
C THR A 152 4.89 -2.94 8.20
N ALA A 153 4.81 -2.04 7.22
CA ALA A 153 4.80 -2.43 5.80
C ALA A 153 6.04 -3.26 5.43
N SER A 154 7.22 -2.91 5.98
CA SER A 154 8.46 -3.63 5.72
C SER A 154 8.52 -5.04 6.31
N LEU A 155 7.65 -5.36 7.26
CA LEU A 155 7.49 -6.74 7.74
C LEU A 155 6.81 -7.65 6.71
N PHE A 156 6.01 -7.08 5.81
CA PHE A 156 5.41 -7.78 4.69
C PHE A 156 6.31 -7.72 3.45
N GLN A 157 6.98 -6.60 3.21
CA GLN A 157 7.88 -6.44 2.08
C GLN A 157 9.12 -5.61 2.46
N VAL A 158 10.27 -6.27 2.61
CA VAL A 158 11.49 -5.70 3.20
C VAL A 158 11.93 -4.43 2.48
N TYR A 159 11.75 -4.35 1.16
CA TYR A 159 12.08 -3.17 0.34
C TYR A 159 11.39 -1.88 0.81
N ALA A 160 10.27 -1.96 1.53
CA ALA A 160 9.61 -0.79 2.09
C ALA A 160 10.50 -0.02 3.09
N ILE A 161 11.54 -0.64 3.68
CA ILE A 161 12.48 0.04 4.57
C ILE A 161 13.24 1.18 3.85
N ILE A 162 13.46 1.03 2.54
CA ILE A 162 14.14 2.05 1.69
C ILE A 162 13.31 3.34 1.59
N LEU A 163 12.01 3.28 1.88
CA LEU A 163 11.12 4.43 1.85
C LEU A 163 11.25 5.32 3.10
N ILE A 164 11.90 4.84 4.17
CA ILE A 164 12.13 5.63 5.39
C ILE A 164 13.01 6.87 5.09
N PRO A 165 14.20 6.73 4.46
CA PRO A 165 14.97 7.89 3.99
C PRO A 165 14.20 8.82 3.06
N LEU A 166 13.34 8.27 2.19
CA LEU A 166 12.52 9.07 1.27
C LEU A 166 11.54 9.97 2.02
N ILE A 167 11.01 9.50 3.16
CA ILE A 167 10.15 10.30 4.03
C ILE A 167 10.91 11.40 4.73
N TRP A 168 12.12 11.15 5.20
CA TRP A 168 12.94 12.22 5.77
C TRP A 168 13.19 13.31 4.75
N ARG A 169 13.42 12.94 3.49
CA ARG A 169 13.51 13.91 2.39
C ARG A 169 12.18 14.63 2.17
N GLY A 170 11.06 13.91 2.16
CA GLY A 170 9.71 14.47 2.04
C GLY A 170 9.39 15.50 3.13
N GLU A 171 9.61 15.16 4.40
CA GLU A 171 9.40 16.06 5.54
C GLU A 171 10.31 17.30 5.47
N ARG A 172 11.59 17.11 5.13
CA ARG A 172 12.54 18.21 4.96
C ARG A 172 12.10 19.20 3.88
N LEU A 173 11.60 18.70 2.74
CA LEU A 173 11.10 19.55 1.66
C LEU A 173 9.82 20.31 2.04
N MET A 174 8.98 19.71 2.88
CA MET A 174 7.70 20.32 3.27
C MET A 174 7.84 21.39 4.36
N ARG A 175 8.77 21.22 5.31
CA ARG A 175 8.83 22.04 6.54
C ARG A 175 10.23 22.44 7.02
N GLY A 176 11.27 22.06 6.28
CA GLY A 176 12.66 22.20 6.71
C GLY A 176 13.11 21.08 7.67
N PRO A 177 14.43 20.97 7.93
CA PRO A 177 14.98 19.89 8.74
C PRO A 177 14.66 20.06 10.22
N GLN A 178 13.72 19.27 10.74
CA GLN A 178 13.42 19.20 12.17
C GLN A 178 14.03 17.93 12.78
N VAL A 179 15.11 18.11 13.56
CA VAL A 179 15.80 17.00 14.24
C VAL A 179 14.86 16.18 15.13
N ARG A 180 13.91 16.85 15.81
CA ARG A 180 12.89 16.19 16.64
C ARG A 180 11.99 15.25 15.83
N SER A 181 11.56 15.66 14.63
CA SER A 181 10.73 14.82 13.74
C SER A 181 11.53 13.61 13.24
N LEU A 182 12.78 13.85 12.85
CA LEU A 182 13.69 12.78 12.41
C LEU A 182 13.94 11.75 13.51
N LEU A 183 14.31 12.17 14.72
CA LEU A 183 14.48 11.26 15.85
C LEU A 183 13.19 10.49 16.15
N SER A 184 12.05 11.19 16.15
CA SER A 184 10.74 10.58 16.36
C SER A 184 10.46 9.48 15.34
N SER A 185 10.70 9.74 14.04
CA SER A 185 10.57 8.69 13.02
C SER A 185 11.54 7.53 13.22
N LEU A 186 12.80 7.80 13.60
CA LEU A 186 13.78 6.76 13.87
C LEU A 186 13.31 5.84 15.00
N PHE A 187 12.82 6.42 16.10
CA PHE A 187 12.22 5.65 17.20
C PHE A 187 11.01 4.83 16.75
N GLY A 188 10.18 5.36 15.85
CA GLY A 188 9.06 4.61 15.27
C GLY A 188 9.50 3.37 14.53
N ALA A 189 10.52 3.48 13.67
CA ALA A 189 11.07 2.33 12.95
C ALA A 189 11.75 1.33 13.89
N VAL A 190 12.61 1.83 14.80
CA VAL A 190 13.33 1.00 15.78
C VAL A 190 12.35 0.23 16.66
N LEU A 191 11.24 0.83 17.08
CA LEU A 191 10.23 0.16 17.91
C LEU A 191 9.64 -1.07 17.24
N VAL A 192 9.33 -1.00 15.94
CA VAL A 192 8.78 -2.14 15.20
C VAL A 192 9.83 -3.25 15.08
N TYR A 193 11.04 -2.90 14.67
CA TYR A 193 12.11 -3.88 14.47
C TYR A 193 12.60 -4.51 15.78
N ILE A 194 12.68 -3.75 16.87
CA ILE A 194 13.05 -4.31 18.18
C ILE A 194 11.98 -5.27 18.67
N SER A 195 10.69 -4.99 18.42
CA SER A 195 9.59 -5.89 18.76
C SER A 195 9.69 -7.21 17.99
N VAL A 196 9.96 -7.14 16.68
CA VAL A 196 10.18 -8.33 15.84
C VAL A 196 11.42 -9.10 16.30
N PHE A 197 12.54 -8.41 16.51
CA PHE A 197 13.77 -9.01 17.01
C PHE A 197 13.55 -9.71 18.36
N SER A 198 12.83 -9.10 19.30
CA SER A 198 12.50 -9.71 20.59
C SER A 198 11.71 -11.01 20.43
N ILE A 199 10.75 -11.07 19.50
CA ILE A 199 9.98 -12.30 19.22
C ILE A 199 10.91 -13.39 18.68
N TYR A 200 11.73 -13.10 17.68
CA TYR A 200 12.66 -14.08 17.10
C TYR A 200 13.75 -14.51 18.09
N PHE A 201 14.19 -13.62 18.98
CA PHE A 201 15.13 -13.94 20.05
C PHE A 201 14.54 -14.90 21.07
N ILE A 202 13.26 -14.73 21.44
CA ILE A 202 12.55 -15.65 22.34
C ILE A 202 12.32 -17.02 21.68
N LEU A 203 12.10 -17.04 20.37
CA LEU A 203 11.93 -18.28 19.59
C LEU A 203 13.27 -18.97 19.23
N ASP A 204 14.40 -18.39 19.64
CA ASP A 204 15.77 -18.86 19.34
C ASP A 204 16.06 -19.00 17.83
N ASP A 205 15.34 -18.26 16.98
CA ASP A 205 15.47 -18.28 15.52
C ASP A 205 16.09 -16.98 14.99
N THR A 206 17.36 -16.77 15.32
CA THR A 206 18.13 -15.61 14.84
C THR A 206 18.36 -15.65 13.31
N LYS A 207 18.31 -16.83 12.70
CA LYS A 207 18.48 -17.01 11.25
C LYS A 207 17.22 -16.56 10.50
N GLY A 208 16.03 -16.89 11.00
CA GLY A 208 14.75 -16.41 10.48
C GLY A 208 14.65 -14.89 10.50
N PHE A 209 15.27 -14.23 11.50
CA PHE A 209 15.35 -12.77 11.52
C PHE A 209 16.17 -12.19 10.35
N LEU A 210 17.25 -12.84 9.92
CA LEU A 210 18.15 -12.32 8.89
C LEU A 210 17.74 -12.68 7.46
N LEU A 211 16.97 -13.76 7.29
CA LEU A 211 16.57 -14.30 6.00
C LEU A 211 15.98 -13.22 5.04
N PRO A 212 15.08 -12.34 5.48
CA PRO A 212 14.50 -11.30 4.61
C PRO A 212 15.51 -10.24 4.16
N TYR A 213 16.59 -10.01 4.89
CA TYR A 213 17.61 -9.03 4.53
C TYR A 213 18.58 -9.55 3.47
N ASN A 214 18.73 -10.88 3.33
CA ASN A 214 19.61 -11.44 2.30
C ASN A 214 19.15 -11.06 0.89
N THR A 215 17.84 -10.95 0.65
CA THR A 215 17.28 -10.52 -0.64
C THR A 215 17.56 -9.05 -0.97
N LEU A 216 17.92 -8.23 0.03
CA LEU A 216 18.42 -6.86 -0.21
C LEU A 216 19.89 -6.87 -0.61
N ILE A 217 20.69 -7.78 -0.02
CA ILE A 217 22.12 -7.89 -0.27
C ILE A 217 22.36 -8.43 -1.68
N ASP A 218 21.56 -9.39 -2.13
CA ASP A 218 21.67 -9.98 -3.48
C ASP A 218 21.46 -8.96 -4.61
N ILE A 219 20.70 -7.88 -4.37
CA ILE A 219 20.53 -6.79 -5.34
C ILE A 219 21.80 -5.92 -5.46
N SER A 220 22.63 -5.89 -4.40
CA SER A 220 23.81 -5.03 -4.34
C SER A 220 25.08 -5.64 -4.96
N ILE A 221 25.05 -6.94 -5.29
CA ILE A 221 26.20 -7.65 -5.87
C ILE A 221 25.81 -8.11 -7.28
N PRO A 222 26.37 -7.51 -8.35
CA PRO A 222 26.26 -8.05 -9.70
C PRO A 222 27.07 -9.33 -9.89
#